data_AF-A0AA39W6P9-F1
#
_entry.id   AF-A0AA39W6P9-F1
#
_cell.length_a   1.000
_cell.length_b   1.000
_cell.length_c   1.000
_cell.angle_alpha   90.00
_cell.angle_beta   90.00
_cell.angle_gamma   90.00
#
_symmetry.space_group_name_H-M   'P 1'
#
loop_
_entity.id
_entity.type
_entity.pdbx_description
1 polymer ?
#
loop_
_entity_poly.entity_id
_entity_poly.type
_entity_poly.pdbx_seq_one_letter_code
_entity_poly.pdbx_strand_id
1 'polypeptide(L)'
;MTRKCSYNHPLDTYLDYNSKLHSLILILYRNYVVQFVFELRFPWATMDILDQLEGNFGDLSMQKYSSNVVEKCLKYAGEEQCTRIIRELISNAHLDQLMQDPYGNYVIQAALHQSKVIRSTNNFLFQGIFSSSLI
;
A
#
# COMPACT_ATOMS: atom_id res chain seq x y z
N MET A 1 -5.83 -7.70 -50.21
CA MET A 1 -4.68 -7.74 -49.28
C MET A 1 -4.39 -6.33 -48.79
N THR A 2 -4.93 -5.95 -47.64
CA THR A 2 -4.51 -4.74 -46.92
C THR A 2 -4.32 -5.16 -45.47
N ARG A 3 -3.06 -5.12 -45.01
CA ARG A 3 -2.69 -5.41 -43.61
C ARG A 3 -3.34 -4.34 -42.73
N LYS A 4 -4.22 -4.74 -41.81
CA LYS A 4 -4.58 -3.87 -40.68
C LYS A 4 -3.36 -3.79 -39.77
N CYS A 5 -2.69 -2.64 -39.78
CA CYS A 5 -1.74 -2.29 -38.72
C CYS A 5 -2.55 -2.17 -37.43
N SER A 6 -2.40 -3.14 -36.54
CA SER A 6 -2.94 -3.06 -35.18
C SER A 6 -2.15 -1.99 -34.45
N TYR A 7 -2.73 -0.79 -34.34
CA TYR A 7 -2.25 0.19 -33.37
C TYR A 7 -2.60 -0.37 -31.99
N ASN A 8 -1.58 -0.79 -31.25
CA ASN A 8 -1.72 -1.18 -29.85
C ASN A 8 -2.33 0.02 -29.10
N HIS A 9 -3.52 -0.18 -28.54
CA HIS A 9 -4.24 0.86 -27.82
C HIS A 9 -3.46 1.20 -26.53
N PRO A 10 -3.32 2.47 -26.12
CA PRO A 10 -2.63 2.83 -24.88
C PRO A 10 -3.18 2.13 -23.63
N LEU A 11 -4.47 1.76 -23.64
CA LEU A 11 -5.11 0.97 -22.57
C LEU A 11 -4.60 -0.47 -22.48
N ASP A 12 -4.20 -1.10 -23.58
CA ASP A 12 -3.70 -2.49 -23.57
C ASP A 12 -2.30 -2.55 -22.94
N THR A 13 -1.45 -1.57 -23.24
CA THR A 13 -0.14 -1.40 -22.58
C THR A 13 -0.31 -1.04 -21.09
N TYR A 14 -1.33 -0.25 -20.76
CA TYR A 14 -1.66 0.12 -19.36
C TYR A 14 -2.20 -1.08 -18.56
N LEU A 15 -3.06 -1.91 -19.15
CA LEU A 15 -3.57 -3.15 -18.54
C LEU A 15 -2.47 -4.22 -18.37
N ASP A 16 -1.54 -4.35 -19.32
CA ASP A 16 -0.34 -5.20 -19.21
C ASP A 16 0.63 -4.69 -18.13
N TYR A 17 0.72 -3.37 -17.94
CA TYR A 17 1.48 -2.77 -16.85
C TYR A 17 0.82 -3.02 -15.48
N ASN A 18 -0.51 -2.85 -15.37
CA ASN A 18 -1.26 -3.06 -14.12
C ASN A 18 -1.16 -4.51 -13.62
N SER A 19 -1.26 -5.47 -14.54
CA SER A 19 -1.09 -6.90 -14.23
C SER A 19 0.35 -7.25 -13.85
N LYS A 20 1.34 -6.56 -14.41
CA LYS A 20 2.74 -6.66 -13.96
C LYS A 20 2.96 -6.05 -12.57
N LEU A 21 2.37 -4.91 -12.25
CA LEU A 21 2.57 -4.24 -10.97
C LEU A 21 2.06 -5.09 -9.80
N HIS A 22 0.86 -5.64 -9.92
CA HIS A 22 0.31 -6.58 -8.94
C HIS A 22 1.25 -7.80 -8.76
N SER A 23 1.79 -8.34 -9.85
CA SER A 23 2.76 -9.44 -9.78
C SER A 23 4.09 -9.04 -9.10
N LEU A 24 4.56 -7.80 -9.30
CA LEU A 24 5.82 -7.32 -8.72
C LEU A 24 5.71 -7.13 -7.21
N ILE A 25 4.56 -6.64 -6.73
CA ILE A 25 4.31 -6.37 -5.32
C ILE A 25 4.21 -7.67 -4.51
N LEU A 26 3.66 -8.74 -5.10
CA LEU A 26 3.38 -9.99 -4.40
C LEU A 26 4.54 -11.00 -4.38
N ILE A 27 5.62 -10.78 -5.13
CA ILE A 27 6.67 -11.77 -5.33
C ILE A 27 7.94 -11.45 -4.51
N LEU A 28 8.53 -12.51 -3.94
CA LEU A 28 9.84 -12.49 -3.27
C LEU A 28 10.91 -11.88 -4.19
N TYR A 29 11.70 -10.95 -3.66
CA TYR A 29 12.71 -10.13 -4.37
C TYR A 29 12.18 -9.09 -5.38
N ARG A 30 10.95 -9.21 -5.90
CA ARG A 30 10.43 -8.27 -6.91
C ARG A 30 9.82 -7.00 -6.31
N ASN A 31 9.27 -7.10 -5.10
CA ASN A 31 8.68 -5.95 -4.41
C ASN A 31 9.71 -4.83 -4.14
N TYR A 32 11.00 -5.16 -4.04
CA TYR A 32 12.07 -4.17 -3.90
C TYR A 32 12.15 -3.19 -5.08
N VAL A 33 11.74 -3.60 -6.28
CA VAL A 33 11.67 -2.70 -7.44
C VAL A 33 10.65 -1.58 -7.18
N VAL A 34 9.48 -1.94 -6.66
CA VAL A 34 8.42 -0.97 -6.33
C VAL A 34 8.86 -0.08 -5.16
N GLN A 35 9.50 -0.65 -4.14
CA GLN A 35 10.08 0.13 -3.04
C GLN A 35 11.15 1.11 -3.54
N PHE A 36 12.00 0.71 -4.49
CA PHE A 36 13.01 1.58 -5.08
C PHE A 36 12.38 2.72 -5.88
N VAL A 37 11.27 2.50 -6.58
CA VAL A 37 10.53 3.58 -7.27
C VAL A 37 10.10 4.67 -6.28
N PHE A 38 9.63 4.30 -5.09
CA PHE A 38 9.33 5.29 -4.04
C PHE A 38 10.57 6.08 -3.59
N GLU A 39 11.74 5.44 -3.55
CA GLU A 39 12.99 6.10 -3.18
C GLU A 39 13.48 7.12 -4.22
N LEU A 40 13.14 6.93 -5.49
CA LEU A 40 13.41 7.89 -6.56
C LEU A 40 12.57 9.18 -6.45
N ARG A 41 11.50 9.18 -5.64
CA ARG A 41 10.61 10.32 -5.37
C ARG A 41 10.00 10.96 -6.61
N PHE A 42 9.67 10.17 -7.63
CA PHE A 42 8.90 10.65 -8.77
C PHE A 42 7.42 10.76 -8.40
N PRO A 43 6.82 11.96 -8.34
CA PRO A 43 5.45 12.12 -7.84
C PRO A 43 4.42 11.38 -8.70
N TRP A 44 4.56 11.41 -10.03
CA TRP A 44 3.66 10.71 -10.94
C TRP A 44 3.69 9.20 -10.73
N ALA A 45 4.87 8.60 -10.54
CA ALA A 45 5.00 7.17 -10.33
C ALA A 45 4.41 6.74 -8.98
N THR A 46 4.62 7.54 -7.93
CA THR A 46 4.00 7.33 -6.62
C THR A 46 2.47 7.35 -6.75
N MET A 47 1.90 8.34 -7.45
CA MET A 47 0.45 8.44 -7.64
C MET A 47 -0.09 7.25 -8.45
N ASP A 48 0.57 6.88 -9.55
CA ASP A 48 0.17 5.74 -10.37
C ASP A 48 0.17 4.43 -9.57
N ILE A 49 1.13 4.23 -8.66
CA ILE A 49 1.15 3.08 -7.76
C ILE A 49 -0.02 3.15 -6.77
N LEU A 50 -0.25 4.30 -6.15
CA LEU A 50 -1.32 4.48 -5.16
C LEU A 50 -2.70 4.22 -5.76
N ASP A 51 -2.96 4.75 -6.96
CA ASP A 51 -4.22 4.57 -7.67
C ASP A 51 -4.46 3.11 -8.05
N GLN A 52 -3.41 2.35 -8.35
CA GLN A 52 -3.52 0.91 -8.65
C GLN A 52 -3.79 0.03 -7.43
N LEU A 53 -3.43 0.50 -6.23
CA LEU A 53 -3.61 -0.25 -4.98
C LEU A 53 -4.87 0.15 -4.22
N GLU A 54 -5.53 1.23 -4.62
CA GLU A 54 -6.78 1.70 -4.04
C GLU A 54 -7.85 0.59 -4.04
N GLY A 55 -8.54 0.44 -2.92
CA GLY A 55 -9.52 -0.61 -2.67
C GLY A 55 -8.94 -1.95 -2.20
N ASN A 56 -7.61 -2.15 -2.22
CA ASN A 56 -6.96 -3.40 -1.86
C ASN A 56 -5.97 -3.27 -0.70
N PHE A 57 -5.82 -2.10 -0.07
CA PHE A 57 -4.81 -1.86 0.95
C PHE A 57 -4.97 -2.79 2.16
N GLY A 58 -6.20 -3.13 2.55
CA GLY A 58 -6.45 -4.09 3.64
C GLY A 58 -5.86 -5.48 3.34
N ASP A 59 -6.21 -6.05 2.19
CA ASP A 59 -5.75 -7.38 1.79
C ASP A 59 -4.24 -7.42 1.52
N LEU A 60 -3.69 -6.37 0.93
CA LEU A 60 -2.24 -6.24 0.68
C LEU A 60 -1.44 -6.10 1.98
N SER A 61 -2.04 -5.55 3.03
CA SER A 61 -1.37 -5.35 4.31
C SER A 61 -1.11 -6.65 5.06
N MET A 62 -1.91 -7.69 4.82
CA MET A 62 -1.78 -9.01 5.46
C MET A 62 -0.82 -9.96 4.74
N GLN A 63 -0.18 -9.51 3.65
CA GLN A 63 0.73 -10.36 2.89
C GLN A 63 2.18 -9.93 3.09
N LYS A 64 3.04 -10.92 3.33
CA LYS A 64 4.47 -10.77 3.68
C LYS A 64 5.26 -9.74 2.85
N TYR A 65 4.99 -9.67 1.55
CA TYR A 65 5.76 -8.84 0.63
C TYR A 65 5.09 -7.50 0.35
N SER A 66 3.77 -7.50 0.16
CA SER A 66 3.04 -6.27 -0.15
C SER A 66 2.80 -5.38 1.05
N SER A 67 2.81 -5.90 2.27
CA SER A 67 2.73 -5.09 3.49
C SER A 67 3.81 -3.99 3.51
N ASN A 68 5.05 -4.35 3.17
CA ASN A 68 6.16 -3.41 3.04
C ASN A 68 5.87 -2.31 1.99
N VAL A 69 5.20 -2.67 0.90
CA VAL A 69 4.83 -1.71 -0.15
C VAL A 69 3.75 -0.75 0.37
N VAL A 70 2.77 -1.24 1.13
CA VAL A 70 1.75 -0.38 1.77
C VAL A 70 2.37 0.58 2.79
N GLU A 71 3.36 0.14 3.57
CA GLU A 71 4.12 1.04 4.45
C GLU A 71 4.84 2.15 3.68
N LYS A 72 5.41 1.85 2.50
CA LYS A 72 6.00 2.88 1.62
C LYS A 72 4.91 3.81 1.06
N CYS A 73 3.76 3.28 0.67
CA CYS A 73 2.63 4.09 0.23
C CYS A 73 2.27 5.13 1.30
N LEU A 74 2.09 4.72 2.56
CA LEU A 74 1.82 5.62 3.69
C LEU A 74 2.94 6.63 3.94
N LYS A 75 4.20 6.25 3.71
CA LYS A 75 5.37 7.11 3.91
C LYS A 75 5.51 8.21 2.85
N TYR A 76 5.26 7.87 1.59
CA TYR A 76 5.55 8.74 0.44
C TYR A 76 4.31 9.35 -0.20
N ALA A 77 3.10 8.92 0.18
CA ALA A 77 1.86 9.53 -0.23
C ALA A 77 1.76 11.00 0.21
N GLY A 78 1.09 11.80 -0.62
CA GLY A 78 0.62 13.12 -0.23
C GLY A 78 -0.42 13.01 0.90
N GLU A 79 -0.71 14.13 1.57
CA GLU A 79 -1.62 14.16 2.71
C GLU A 79 -3.01 13.61 2.39
N GLU A 80 -3.55 13.99 1.23
CA GLU A 80 -4.87 13.53 0.77
C GLU A 80 -4.86 12.01 0.53
N GLN A 81 -3.87 11.51 -0.20
CA GLN A 81 -3.75 10.08 -0.52
C GLN A 81 -3.52 9.26 0.75
N CYS A 82 -2.64 9.72 1.64
CA CYS A 82 -2.43 9.08 2.94
C CYS A 82 -3.74 8.99 3.73
N THR A 83 -4.56 10.04 3.71
CA THR A 83 -5.87 10.05 4.37
C THR A 83 -6.83 9.02 3.75
N ARG A 84 -6.80 8.83 2.43
CA ARG A 84 -7.59 7.79 1.74
C ARG A 84 -7.15 6.39 2.14
N ILE A 85 -5.84 6.10 2.13
CA ILE A 85 -5.28 4.81 2.55
C ILE A 85 -5.70 4.51 4.00
N ILE A 86 -5.50 5.46 4.92
CA ILE A 86 -5.87 5.30 6.33
C ILE A 86 -7.37 5.02 6.46
N ARG A 87 -8.22 5.77 5.75
CA ARG A 87 -9.67 5.58 5.77
C ARG A 87 -10.06 4.18 5.30
N GLU A 88 -9.44 3.69 4.23
CA GLU A 88 -9.69 2.34 3.72
C GLU A 88 -9.32 1.27 4.74
N LEU A 89 -8.14 1.38 5.36
CA LEU A 89 -7.68 0.44 6.38
C LEU A 89 -8.62 0.39 7.59
N ILE A 90 -9.01 1.55 8.14
CA ILE A 90 -9.91 1.59 9.32
C ILE A 90 -11.36 1.21 8.99
N SER A 91 -11.77 1.32 7.73
CA SER A 91 -13.11 0.92 7.28
C SER A 91 -13.17 -0.55 6.87
N ASN A 92 -12.03 -1.27 6.92
CA ASN A 92 -11.98 -2.68 6.61
C ASN A 92 -12.79 -3.48 7.64
N ALA A 93 -13.68 -4.35 7.17
CA ALA A 93 -14.55 -5.17 8.02
C ALA A 93 -13.77 -6.15 8.93
N HIS A 94 -12.51 -6.43 8.60
CA HIS A 94 -11.59 -7.33 9.30
C HIS A 94 -10.43 -6.55 9.95
N LEU A 95 -10.65 -5.29 10.34
CA LEU A 95 -9.63 -4.46 10.99
C LEU A 95 -9.02 -5.13 12.23
N ASP A 96 -9.83 -5.86 13.01
CA ASP A 96 -9.37 -6.63 14.17
C ASP A 96 -8.37 -7.73 13.78
N GLN A 97 -8.62 -8.44 12.69
CA GLN A 97 -7.70 -9.43 12.15
C GLN A 97 -6.44 -8.76 11.62
N LEU A 98 -6.59 -7.66 10.88
CA LEU A 98 -5.48 -6.88 10.33
C LEU A 98 -4.55 -6.35 11.43
N MET A 99 -5.10 -5.96 12.59
CA MET A 99 -4.33 -5.50 13.75
C MET A 99 -3.53 -6.61 14.44
N GLN A 100 -3.98 -7.87 14.34
CA GLN A 100 -3.31 -9.03 14.93
C GLN A 100 -2.47 -9.82 13.90
N ASP A 101 -2.59 -9.48 12.62
CA ASP A 101 -1.86 -10.14 11.55
C ASP A 101 -0.34 -9.92 11.69
N PRO A 102 0.51 -10.94 11.45
CA PRO A 102 1.97 -10.83 11.57
C PRO A 102 2.62 -9.74 10.71
N TYR A 103 1.95 -9.26 9.66
CA TYR A 103 2.41 -8.19 8.77
C TYR A 103 1.52 -6.94 8.88
N GLY A 104 0.20 -7.14 8.93
CA GLY A 104 -0.79 -6.07 8.96
C GLY A 104 -0.65 -5.15 10.16
N ASN A 105 -0.22 -5.68 11.31
CA ASN A 105 -0.01 -4.88 12.53
C ASN A 105 1.02 -3.74 12.30
N TYR A 106 2.05 -3.97 11.50
CA TYR A 106 3.07 -2.96 11.18
C TYR A 106 2.49 -1.87 10.26
N VAL A 107 1.63 -2.26 9.31
CA VAL A 107 0.95 -1.31 8.43
C VAL A 107 0.00 -0.40 9.22
N ILE A 108 -0.76 -0.97 10.16
CA ILE A 108 -1.63 -0.18 11.05
C ILE A 108 -0.79 0.81 11.87
N GLN A 109 0.33 0.38 12.45
CA GLN A 109 1.23 1.27 13.18
C GLN A 109 1.78 2.41 12.29
N ALA A 110 2.17 2.10 11.06
CA ALA A 110 2.60 3.10 10.09
C ALA A 110 1.49 4.10 9.75
N ALA A 111 0.26 3.61 9.53
CA ALA A 111 -0.91 4.44 9.26
C ALA A 111 -1.20 5.42 10.42
N LEU A 112 -1.11 4.93 11.65
CA LEU A 112 -1.29 5.74 12.85
C LEU A 112 -0.20 6.82 12.97
N HIS A 113 1.06 6.47 12.71
CA HIS A 113 2.19 7.41 12.74
C HIS A 113 2.03 8.55 11.72
N GLN A 114 1.50 8.23 10.54
CA GLN A 114 1.29 9.21 9.46
C GLN A 114 0.03 10.06 9.68
N SER A 115 -0.97 9.55 10.41
CA SER A 115 -2.15 10.31 10.79
C SER A 115 -1.78 11.52 11.66
N LYS A 116 -2.15 12.73 11.22
CA LYS A 116 -1.90 13.97 11.99
C LYS A 116 -2.62 13.97 13.35
N VAL A 117 -3.73 13.24 13.47
CA VAL A 117 -4.59 13.16 14.66
C VAL A 117 -3.82 12.58 15.87
N ILE A 118 -2.94 11.60 15.65
CA ILE A 118 -2.22 10.91 16.74
C ILE A 118 -0.94 11.65 17.14
N ARG A 119 -0.39 12.52 16.29
CA ARG A 119 0.78 13.34 16.66
C ARG A 119 0.51 14.32 17.79
N SER A 120 -0.76 14.67 18.07
CA SER A 120 -1.12 15.54 19.20
C SER A 120 -1.53 14.78 20.47
N THR A 121 -1.68 13.46 20.41
CA THR A 121 -2.05 12.62 21.56
C THR A 121 -1.07 11.45 21.67
N ASN A 122 -0.03 11.63 22.48
CA ASN A 122 0.85 10.54 22.93
C ASN A 122 0.00 9.40 23.51
N ASN A 123 -0.27 8.38 22.70
CA ASN A 123 -1.24 7.35 23.03
C ASN A 123 -0.55 6.15 23.69
N PHE A 124 -0.20 6.33 24.97
CA PHE A 124 0.22 5.25 25.88
C PHE A 124 -0.81 4.09 25.94
N LEU A 125 -2.06 4.35 25.56
CA LEU A 125 -3.13 3.34 25.52
C LEU A 125 -3.00 2.34 24.36
N PHE A 126 -2.43 2.73 23.21
CA PHE A 126 -2.31 1.82 22.06
C PHE A 126 -1.02 1.00 22.08
N GLN A 127 0.08 1.53 22.60
CA GLN A 127 1.29 0.71 22.82
C GLN A 127 1.03 -0.49 23.74
N GLY A 128 0.11 -0.36 24.71
CA GLY A 128 -0.31 -1.48 25.56
C GLY A 128 -1.09 -2.58 24.82
N ILE A 129 -1.90 -2.21 23.82
CA ILE A 129 -2.65 -3.18 23.00
C ILE A 129 -1.72 -3.91 22.02
N PHE A 130 -0.77 -3.20 21.41
CA PHE A 130 0.10 -3.76 20.36
C PHE A 130 1.40 -4.43 20.85
N SER A 131 1.83 -4.20 22.10
CA SER A 131 3.01 -4.89 22.67
C SER A 131 2.69 -6.23 23.34
N SER A 132 1.41 -6.57 23.52
CA SER A 132 0.99 -7.78 24.24
C SER A 132 0.84 -9.04 23.37
N SER A 133 1.04 -8.93 22.05
CA SER A 133 1.05 -10.08 21.11
C SER A 133 2.48 -10.56 20.81
N LEU A 134 3.35 -10.60 21.83
CA LEU A 134 4.62 -11.31 21.78
C LEU A 134 4.44 -12.72 22.38
N ILE A 135 3.77 -13.60 21.62
CA ILE A 135 4.00 -15.07 21.60
C ILE A 135 3.84 -15.51 20.14
#